data_AF-A0A7V5M5S1-F1
#
_entry.id   AF-A0A7V5M5S1-F1
#
_cell.length_a   1.000
_cell.length_b   1.000
_cell.length_c   1.000
_cell.angle_alpha   90.00
_cell.angle_beta   90.00
_cell.angle_gamma   90.00
#
_symmetry.space_group_name_H-M   'P 1'
#
loop_
_entity.id
_entity.type
_entity.pdbx_description
1 polymer ?
#
loop_
_entity_poly.entity_id
_entity_poly.type
_entity_poly.pdbx_seq_one_letter_code
_entity_poly.pdbx_strand_id
1 'polypeptide(L)'
;MTENKKLITSFRDLEVYQNTYKAMLIVMKEVIPKLPESEKYDLKDQLSRSCKAIPRLIAEGYGKRHQRSGFQKYLDDAIAECNETIVGLEQCYDIYNLDKNLIQNLVNTYDKSG
;
A
#
# COMPACT_ATOMS: atom_id res chain seq x y z
N MET A 1 18.34 25.29 6.15
CA MET A 1 18.60 24.79 4.78
C MET A 1 17.25 24.69 4.09
N THR A 2 17.03 25.50 3.06
CA THR A 2 15.82 25.40 2.23
C THR A 2 15.88 24.07 1.48
N GLU A 3 15.04 23.11 1.87
CA GLU A 3 14.86 21.90 1.10
C GLU A 3 14.48 22.29 -0.33
N ASN A 4 15.31 21.87 -1.28
CA ASN A 4 15.05 22.07 -2.70
C ASN A 4 13.87 21.15 -3.05
N LYS A 5 12.65 21.67 -2.91
CA LYS A 5 11.41 20.89 -3.06
C LYS A 5 11.38 20.30 -4.47
N LYS A 6 11.54 18.98 -4.56
CA LYS A 6 11.56 18.27 -5.85
C LYS A 6 10.31 18.63 -6.64
N LEU A 7 10.48 19.10 -7.87
CA LEU A 7 9.37 19.43 -8.74
C LEU A 7 8.57 18.15 -9.03
N ILE A 8 7.27 18.16 -8.70
CA ILE A 8 6.37 17.03 -8.98
C ILE A 8 5.86 17.21 -10.41
N THR A 9 6.33 16.35 -11.32
CA THR A 9 5.90 16.34 -12.73
C THR A 9 5.07 15.11 -13.06
N SER A 10 5.28 14.02 -12.31
CA SER A 10 4.57 12.75 -12.45
C SER A 10 4.14 12.22 -11.08
N PHE A 11 3.12 11.35 -11.05
CA PHE A 11 2.78 10.59 -9.85
C PHE A 11 3.96 9.79 -9.30
N ARG A 12 4.93 9.46 -10.17
CA ARG A 12 6.20 8.81 -9.79
C ARG A 12 7.08 9.64 -8.88
N ASP A 13 6.90 10.96 -8.87
CA ASP A 13 7.63 11.87 -8.00
C ASP A 13 7.04 11.92 -6.57
N LEU A 14 5.83 11.40 -6.37
CA LEU A 14 5.18 11.39 -5.06
C LEU A 14 5.85 10.37 -4.14
N GLU A 15 6.24 10.81 -2.94
CA GLU A 15 6.83 9.93 -1.92
C GLU A 15 5.86 8.80 -1.55
N VAL A 16 4.58 9.12 -1.36
CA VAL A 16 3.52 8.12 -1.06
C VAL A 16 3.42 7.05 -2.15
N TYR A 17 3.59 7.41 -3.42
CA TYR A 17 3.61 6.42 -4.51
C TYR A 17 4.85 5.52 -4.41
N GLN A 18 6.02 6.11 -4.21
CA GLN A 18 7.29 5.37 -4.13
C GLN A 18 7.30 4.40 -2.95
N ASN A 19 6.82 4.84 -1.79
CA ASN A 19 6.75 4.04 -0.57
C ASN A 19 5.79 2.87 -0.74
N THR A 20 4.55 3.15 -1.16
CA THR A 20 3.51 2.11 -1.32
C THR A 20 3.86 1.12 -2.44
N TYR A 21 4.51 1.57 -3.52
CA TYR A 21 4.97 0.66 -4.58
C TYR A 21 6.09 -0.28 -4.10
N LYS A 22 7.06 0.24 -3.34
CA LYS A 22 8.12 -0.60 -2.74
C LYS A 22 7.56 -1.57 -1.72
N ALA A 23 6.67 -1.10 -0.84
CA ALA A 23 6.00 -1.96 0.15
C ALA A 23 5.19 -3.07 -0.53
N MET A 24 4.41 -2.75 -1.57
CA MET A 24 3.66 -3.72 -2.36
C MET A 24 4.58 -4.81 -2.95
N LEU A 25 5.77 -4.45 -3.46
CA LEU A 25 6.72 -5.44 -3.96
C LEU A 25 7.20 -6.40 -2.86
N ILE A 26 7.45 -5.89 -1.65
CA ILE A 26 7.85 -6.70 -0.50
C ILE A 26 6.69 -7.61 -0.08
N VAL A 27 5.46 -7.10 0.04
CA VAL A 27 4.26 -7.90 0.35
C VAL A 27 4.13 -9.05 -0.64
N MET A 28 4.15 -8.75 -1.94
CA MET A 28 3.96 -9.76 -3.00
C MET A 28 5.08 -10.81 -3.06
N LYS A 29 6.32 -10.45 -2.71
CA LYS A 29 7.49 -11.35 -2.84
C LYS A 29 7.84 -12.08 -1.55
N GLU A 30 7.55 -11.49 -0.40
CA GLU A 30 8.07 -11.96 0.89
C GLU A 30 6.98 -12.30 1.91
N VAL A 31 5.75 -11.81 1.74
CA VAL A 31 4.62 -12.09 2.65
C VAL A 31 3.69 -13.12 2.01
N ILE A 32 3.12 -12.82 0.84
CA ILE A 32 2.14 -13.69 0.16
C ILE A 32 2.64 -15.13 -0.05
N PRO A 33 3.90 -15.39 -0.46
CA PRO A 33 4.39 -16.76 -0.64
C PRO A 33 4.52 -17.58 0.64
N LYS A 34 4.51 -16.93 1.82
CA LYS A 34 4.62 -17.61 3.13
C LYS A 34 3.28 -18.04 3.70
N LEU A 35 2.17 -17.54 3.14
CA LEU A 35 0.83 -17.97 3.55
C LEU A 35 0.53 -19.39 3.04
N PRO A 36 -0.23 -20.19 3.80
CA PRO A 36 -0.61 -21.55 3.38
C PRO A 36 -1.56 -21.52 2.19
N GLU A 37 -1.68 -22.64 1.47
CA GLU A 37 -2.54 -22.72 0.29
C GLU A 37 -4.05 -22.64 0.62
N SER A 38 -4.43 -22.92 1.87
CA SER A 38 -5.79 -22.70 2.38
C SER A 38 -6.23 -21.24 2.28
N GLU A 39 -5.29 -20.29 2.31
CA GLU A 39 -5.56 -18.85 2.23
C GLU A 39 -5.67 -18.33 0.79
N LYS A 40 -5.57 -19.20 -0.22
CA LYS A 40 -5.52 -18.80 -1.64
C LYS A 40 -6.64 -17.86 -2.06
N TYR A 41 -7.86 -18.13 -1.62
CA TYR A 41 -9.04 -17.33 -1.96
C TYR A 41 -9.49 -16.41 -0.82
N ASP A 42 -8.67 -16.29 0.22
CA ASP A 42 -8.94 -15.46 1.37
C ASP A 42 -7.77 -14.48 1.59
N LEU A 43 -6.95 -14.63 2.63
CA LEU A 43 -5.93 -13.64 2.96
C LEU A 43 -4.91 -13.43 1.84
N LYS A 44 -4.53 -14.47 1.08
CA LYS A 44 -3.63 -14.30 -0.08
C LYS A 44 -4.25 -13.40 -1.14
N ASP A 45 -5.53 -13.62 -1.45
CA ASP A 45 -6.21 -12.86 -2.51
C ASP A 45 -6.51 -11.43 -2.06
N GLN A 46 -7.09 -11.27 -0.85
CA GLN A 46 -7.41 -9.97 -0.27
C GLN A 46 -6.15 -9.09 -0.15
N LEU A 47 -5.10 -9.57 0.52
CA LEU A 47 -3.87 -8.81 0.73
C LEU A 47 -3.14 -8.52 -0.59
N SER A 48 -3.16 -9.46 -1.54
CA SER A 48 -2.61 -9.20 -2.88
C SER A 48 -3.36 -8.08 -3.58
N ARG A 49 -4.70 -8.07 -3.53
CA ARG A 49 -5.51 -7.05 -4.20
C ARG A 49 -5.30 -5.68 -3.56
N SER A 50 -5.42 -5.58 -2.24
CA SER A 50 -5.38 -4.29 -1.54
C SER A 50 -4.03 -3.60 -1.68
N CYS A 51 -2.92 -4.31 -1.45
CA CYS A 51 -1.58 -3.71 -1.57
C CYS A 51 -1.28 -3.22 -3.00
N LYS A 52 -1.83 -3.89 -4.03
CA LYS A 52 -1.69 -3.50 -5.46
C LYS A 52 -2.62 -2.36 -5.85
N ALA A 53 -3.73 -2.16 -5.14
CA ALA A 53 -4.71 -1.12 -5.44
C ALA A 53 -4.14 0.27 -5.11
N ILE A 54 -3.49 0.41 -3.95
CA ILE A 54 -2.94 1.69 -3.45
C ILE A 54 -2.10 2.46 -4.50
N PRO A 55 -1.02 1.90 -5.08
CA PRO A 55 -0.23 2.63 -6.08
C PRO A 55 -1.00 2.93 -7.39
N ARG A 56 -2.06 2.16 -7.71
CA ARG A 56 -2.93 2.43 -8.86
C ARG A 56 -3.86 3.60 -8.57
N LEU A 57 -4.50 3.61 -7.39
CA LEU A 57 -5.38 4.68 -6.94
C LEU A 57 -4.64 6.01 -6.84
N ILE A 58 -3.39 6.01 -6.33
CA ILE A 58 -2.53 7.21 -6.33
C ILE A 58 -2.26 7.71 -7.76
N ALA A 59 -1.94 6.81 -8.69
CA ALA A 59 -1.68 7.18 -10.08
C ALA A 59 -2.94 7.73 -10.78
N GLU A 60 -4.09 7.09 -10.58
CA GLU A 60 -5.38 7.52 -11.13
C GLU A 60 -5.84 8.86 -10.54
N GLY A 61 -5.73 8.99 -9.21
CA GLY A 61 -5.99 10.22 -8.49
C GLY A 61 -5.13 11.37 -9.01
N TYR A 62 -3.82 11.16 -9.17
CA TYR A 62 -2.93 12.16 -9.74
C TYR A 62 -3.34 12.58 -11.16
N GLY A 63 -3.78 11.63 -12.01
CA GLY A 63 -4.31 11.92 -13.34
C GLY A 63 -5.57 12.78 -13.31
N LYS A 64 -6.41 12.60 -12.29
CA LYS A 64 -7.67 13.32 -12.08
C LYS A 64 -7.57 14.49 -11.10
N ARG A 65 -6.36 14.90 -10.69
CA ARG A 65 -6.13 16.00 -9.71
C ARG A 65 -6.77 17.35 -10.08
N HIS A 66 -7.09 17.56 -11.35
CA HIS A 66 -7.81 18.75 -11.83
C HIS A 66 -9.32 18.72 -11.51
N GLN A 67 -9.87 17.56 -11.16
CA GLN A 67 -11.26 17.35 -10.75
C GLN A 67 -11.32 17.10 -9.24
N ARG A 68 -11.58 18.13 -8.44
CA ARG A 68 -11.48 18.06 -6.97
C ARG A 68 -12.22 16.87 -6.34
N SER A 69 -13.49 16.67 -6.70
CA SER A 69 -14.30 15.55 -6.16
C SER A 69 -13.77 14.19 -6.60
N GLY A 70 -13.44 14.05 -7.89
CA GLY A 70 -12.84 12.83 -8.41
C GLY A 70 -11.51 12.51 -7.72
N PHE A 71 -10.65 13.52 -7.55
CA PHE A 71 -9.36 13.36 -6.88
C PHE A 71 -9.52 12.92 -5.43
N GLN A 72 -10.40 13.57 -4.66
CA GLN A 72 -10.65 13.23 -3.25
C GLN A 72 -11.06 11.77 -3.11
N LYS A 73 -11.99 11.30 -3.95
CA LYS A 73 -12.43 9.91 -3.94
C LYS A 73 -11.26 8.93 -4.07
N TYR A 74 -10.33 9.18 -4.99
CA TYR A 74 -9.15 8.31 -5.16
C TYR A 74 -8.20 8.32 -3.96
N LEU A 75 -8.12 9.44 -3.24
CA LEU A 75 -7.34 9.50 -2.00
C LEU A 75 -8.04 8.71 -0.90
N ASP A 76 -9.34 8.89 -0.72
CA ASP A 76 -10.14 8.16 0.28
C ASP A 76 -10.08 6.64 0.03
N ASP A 77 -10.24 6.22 -1.24
CA ASP A 77 -10.12 4.82 -1.64
C ASP A 77 -8.69 4.29 -1.37
N ALA A 78 -7.63 5.08 -1.64
CA ALA A 78 -6.25 4.66 -1.36
C ALA A 78 -5.97 4.48 0.14
N ILE A 79 -6.54 5.35 0.98
CA ILE A 79 -6.44 5.28 2.44
C ILE A 79 -7.18 4.03 2.96
N ALA A 80 -8.37 3.74 2.41
CA ALA A 80 -9.11 2.53 2.76
C ALA A 80 -8.29 1.27 2.45
N GLU A 81 -7.65 1.22 1.27
CA GLU A 81 -6.78 0.10 0.88
C GLU A 81 -5.50 0.00 1.72
N CYS A 82 -4.94 1.13 2.19
CA CYS A 82 -3.84 1.13 3.18
C CYS A 82 -4.29 0.45 4.48
N ASN A 83 -5.46 0.82 5.01
CA ASN A 83 -5.99 0.24 6.24
C ASN A 83 -6.29 -1.26 6.08
N GLU A 84 -6.90 -1.67 4.96
CA GLU A 84 -7.13 -3.09 4.66
C GLU A 84 -5.80 -3.86 4.56
N THR A 85 -4.78 -3.27 3.93
CA THR A 85 -3.44 -3.86 3.85
C THR A 85 -2.79 -4.00 5.22
N ILE A 86 -2.91 -2.99 6.10
CA ILE A 86 -2.40 -3.04 7.47
C ILE A 86 -3.02 -4.20 8.25
N VAL A 87 -4.36 -4.30 8.25
CA VAL A 87 -5.07 -5.38 8.93
C VAL A 87 -4.64 -6.75 8.39
N GLY A 88 -4.53 -6.90 7.06
CA GLY A 88 -4.07 -8.15 6.46
C GLY A 88 -2.63 -8.53 6.85
N LEU A 89 -1.75 -7.55 7.02
CA LEU A 89 -0.38 -7.77 7.50
C LEU A 89 -0.34 -8.18 8.98
N GLU A 90 -1.17 -7.55 9.82
CA GLU A 90 -1.32 -7.92 11.23
C GLU A 90 -1.84 -9.36 11.36
N GLN A 91 -2.84 -9.74 10.56
CA GLN A 91 -3.35 -11.12 10.49
C GLN A 91 -2.27 -12.11 10.06
N CYS A 92 -1.40 -11.74 9.11
CA CYS A 92 -0.26 -12.57 8.74
C CYS A 92 0.67 -12.85 9.93
N TYR A 93 0.87 -11.88 10.83
CA TYR A 93 1.64 -12.08 12.05
C TYR A 93 0.86 -12.90 13.08
N ASP A 94 -0.37 -12.50 13.42
CA ASP A 94 -1.11 -13.07 14.55
C ASP A 94 -1.57 -14.51 14.30
N ILE A 95 -1.93 -14.84 13.05
CA ILE A 95 -2.44 -16.19 12.70
C ILE A 95 -1.29 -17.13 12.31
N TYR A 96 -0.31 -16.62 11.57
CA TYR A 96 0.72 -17.43 10.91
C TYR A 96 2.14 -17.23 11.46
N ASN A 97 2.31 -16.34 12.43
CA ASN A 97 3.59 -16.04 13.09
C ASN A 97 4.70 -15.68 12.09
N LEU A 98 4.35 -14.92 11.04
CA LEU A 98 5.34 -14.36 10.09
C LEU A 98 6.29 -13.40 10.81
N ASP A 99 7.42 -13.06 10.16
CA ASP A 99 8.46 -12.22 10.76
C ASP A 99 7.90 -10.87 11.25
N LYS A 100 7.92 -10.65 12.58
CA LYS A 100 7.36 -9.46 13.22
C LYS A 100 8.01 -8.16 12.74
N ASN A 101 9.32 -8.15 12.52
CA ASN A 101 10.03 -6.93 12.13
C ASN A 101 9.66 -6.54 10.70
N LEU A 102 9.58 -7.52 9.79
CA LEU A 102 9.10 -7.33 8.44
C LEU A 102 7.67 -6.77 8.44
N ILE A 103 6.76 -7.41 9.18
CA ILE A 103 5.36 -6.99 9.26
C ILE A 103 5.26 -5.57 9.83
N GLN A 104 5.92 -5.26 10.95
CA GLN A 104 5.85 -3.93 11.56
C GLN A 104 6.42 -2.84 10.64
N ASN A 105 7.51 -3.12 9.92
CA ASN A 105 8.07 -2.17 8.96
C ASN A 105 7.10 -1.88 7.80
N LEU A 106 6.39 -2.90 7.32
CA LEU A 106 5.37 -2.73 6.29
C LEU A 106 4.16 -1.95 6.82
N VAL A 107 3.65 -2.30 8.00
CA VAL A 107 2.56 -1.58 8.68
C VAL A 107 2.91 -0.11 8.83
N ASN A 108 4.09 0.22 9.39
CA ASN A 108 4.54 1.61 9.53
C ASN A 108 4.65 2.35 8.19
N THR A 109 5.00 1.63 7.11
CA THR A 109 5.09 2.23 5.78
C THR A 109 3.70 2.57 5.22
N TYR A 110 2.72 1.68 5.40
CA TYR A 110 1.34 1.92 4.98
C TYR A 110 0.66 2.98 5.86
N ASP A 111 0.88 2.96 7.17
CA ASP A 111 0.35 3.94 8.12
C ASP A 111 0.86 5.36 7.84
N LYS A 112 2.15 5.53 7.53
CA LYS A 112 2.71 6.83 7.09
C LYS A 112 2.15 7.29 5.75
N SER A 113 1.72 6.36 4.88
CA SER A 113 1.33 6.65 3.49
C SER A 113 -0.19 6.81 3.30
N GLY A 114 -1.00 6.37 4.26
CA GLY A 114 -2.42 6.70 4.39
C GLY A 114 -2.61 8.07 5.04
#